data_AF-A0A7E4W3Y2-F1
#
_entry.id   AF-A0A7E4W3Y2-F1
#
_cell.length_a   1.000
_cell.length_b   1.000
_cell.length_c   1.000
_cell.angle_alpha   90.00
_cell.angle_beta   90.00
_cell.angle_gamma   90.00
#
_symmetry.space_group_name_H-M   'P 1'
#
loop_
_entity.id
_entity.type
_entity.pdbx_description
1 polymer ?
#
loop_
_entity_poly.entity_id
_entity_poly.type
_entity_poly.pdbx_seq_one_letter_code
_entity_poly.pdbx_strand_id
1 'polypeptide(L)'
;MLTIYTVLLLFGRLAYSLACMRVSAPDGVIPIEMVPTTTTALTTTRTPDCPEASDMASIFISNNVELEASIYGIVSPVGMCTTCRGGTVNYYDSASTAVPHAIAPFESAGSLTAMVCPDMCICATDGTCYMPTDRLVTATLWPYCSGGTCGTYVLITADSDSSGFVALSGSPTFTSGDQSPSIGEYSPVTDPSYINAATISCEGCVPVSCQTTSP
;
A
#
# COMPACT_ATOMS: atom_id res chain seq x y z
N MET A 1 -22.80 -16.79 38.38
CA MET A 1 -21.73 -16.31 39.28
C MET A 1 -20.83 -15.43 38.45
N LEU A 2 -20.91 -14.13 38.70
CA LEU A 2 -20.41 -13.05 37.86
C LEU A 2 -19.29 -12.36 38.64
N THR A 3 -18.06 -12.34 38.10
CA THR A 3 -16.93 -11.62 38.72
C THR A 3 -16.45 -10.58 37.73
N ILE A 4 -16.84 -9.33 37.97
CA ILE A 4 -16.43 -8.13 37.22
C ILE A 4 -15.18 -7.58 37.92
N TYR A 5 -14.05 -7.52 37.20
CA TYR A 5 -12.87 -6.77 37.65
C TYR A 5 -12.83 -5.43 36.92
N THR A 6 -13.08 -4.35 37.68
CA THR A 6 -12.92 -2.97 37.23
C THR A 6 -11.47 -2.55 37.43
N VAL A 7 -10.71 -2.40 36.34
CA VAL A 7 -9.36 -1.83 36.37
C VAL A 7 -9.44 -0.36 36.00
N LEU A 8 -9.22 0.48 37.01
CA LEU A 8 -9.16 1.94 36.96
C LEU A 8 -7.72 2.33 36.58
N LEU A 9 -7.49 2.82 35.35
CA LEU A 9 -6.18 3.36 34.95
C LEU A 9 -6.23 4.88 34.90
N LEU A 10 -5.34 5.48 35.70
CA LEU A 10 -5.18 6.91 35.92
C LEU A 10 -4.65 7.64 34.68
N PHE A 11 -5.21 8.82 34.43
CA PHE A 11 -4.74 9.82 33.49
C PHE A 11 -3.47 10.51 34.02
N GLY A 12 -2.34 10.34 33.32
CA GLY A 12 -1.16 11.18 33.47
C GLY A 12 -1.08 12.22 32.36
N ARG A 13 -1.41 13.48 32.66
CA ARG A 13 -1.17 14.62 31.75
C ARG A 13 0.27 15.11 31.93
N LEU A 14 1.14 14.87 30.95
CA LEU A 14 2.41 15.58 30.84
C LEU A 14 2.20 16.88 30.04
N ALA A 15 2.38 18.02 30.71
CA ALA A 15 2.46 19.33 30.09
C ALA A 15 3.91 19.59 29.67
N TYR A 16 4.17 19.71 28.37
CA TYR A 16 5.45 20.18 27.84
C TYR A 16 5.38 21.69 27.58
N SER A 17 6.20 22.43 28.31
CA SER A 17 6.38 23.88 28.20
C SER A 17 7.27 24.21 26.99
N LEU A 18 6.75 24.96 26.01
CA LEU A 18 7.54 25.57 24.94
C LEU A 18 8.33 26.77 25.50
N ALA A 19 9.66 26.67 25.51
CA ALA A 19 10.55 27.81 25.69
C ALA A 19 10.92 28.40 24.31
N CYS A 20 10.42 29.60 24.00
CA CYS A 20 10.83 30.36 22.82
C CYS A 20 12.21 31.00 23.06
N MET A 21 13.26 30.52 22.40
CA MET A 21 14.54 31.24 22.33
C MET A 21 14.48 32.26 21.19
N ARG A 22 14.56 33.55 21.54
CA ARG A 22 14.81 34.65 20.59
C ARG A 22 16.31 34.76 20.34
N VAL A 23 16.74 34.55 19.10
CA VAL A 23 18.10 34.84 18.63
C VAL A 23 18.11 36.26 18.07
N SER A 24 18.97 37.12 18.62
CA SER A 24 19.19 38.49 18.14
C SER A 24 20.26 38.48 17.05
N ALA A 25 20.00 39.15 15.93
CA ALA A 25 20.96 39.32 14.85
C ALA A 25 21.94 40.48 15.16
N PRO A 26 23.23 40.37 14.77
CA PRO A 26 24.13 41.51 14.77
C PRO A 26 24.05 42.28 13.44
N ASP A 27 23.84 43.59 13.55
CA ASP A 27 23.94 44.54 12.44
C ASP A 27 25.39 44.71 12.00
N GLY A 28 25.72 44.18 10.83
CA GLY A 28 27.03 44.32 10.20
C GLY A 28 26.89 44.46 8.70
N VAL A 29 26.78 45.69 8.22
CA VAL A 29 26.73 46.01 6.78
C VAL A 29 28.16 46.04 6.25
N ILE A 30 28.54 45.02 5.47
CA ILE A 30 29.76 45.00 4.65
C ILE A 30 29.33 45.20 3.19
N PRO A 31 29.90 46.16 2.44
CA PRO A 31 29.62 46.29 1.02
C PRO A 31 30.23 45.10 0.26
N ILE A 32 29.36 44.26 -0.30
CA ILE A 32 29.76 43.07 -1.06
C ILE A 32 29.87 43.46 -2.54
N GLU A 33 31.06 43.28 -3.09
CA GLU A 33 31.38 43.42 -4.51
C GLU A 33 30.58 42.38 -5.32
N MET A 34 29.82 42.84 -6.31
CA MET A 34 28.95 41.97 -7.12
C MET A 34 29.80 41.24 -8.17
N VAL A 35 30.18 40.00 -7.85
CA VAL A 35 30.74 39.07 -8.82
C VAL A 35 29.63 38.58 -9.76
N PRO A 36 29.76 38.72 -11.09
CA PRO A 36 28.75 38.24 -12.03
C PRO A 36 28.62 36.72 -11.92
N THR A 37 27.47 36.26 -11.43
CA THR A 37 27.16 34.84 -11.28
C THR A 37 26.74 34.30 -12.64
N THR A 38 27.62 33.52 -13.27
CA THR A 38 27.29 32.79 -14.49
C THR A 38 26.27 31.71 -14.16
N THR A 39 25.00 31.95 -14.49
CA THR A 39 23.92 30.97 -14.35
C THR A 39 24.08 29.89 -15.41
N THR A 40 24.74 28.78 -15.06
CA THR A 40 24.73 27.56 -15.86
C THR A 40 23.30 26.99 -15.84
N ALA A 41 22.60 27.05 -16.96
CA ALA A 41 21.31 26.40 -17.12
C ALA A 41 21.50 24.88 -16.95
N LEU A 42 21.00 24.34 -15.84
CA LEU A 42 20.91 22.90 -15.61
C LEU A 42 19.82 22.35 -16.53
N THR A 43 20.23 21.70 -17.60
CA THR A 43 19.33 20.89 -18.43
C THR A 43 19.02 19.62 -17.62
N THR A 44 17.91 19.62 -16.88
CA THR A 44 17.38 18.41 -16.24
C THR A 44 16.85 17.48 -17.33
N THR A 45 17.66 16.48 -17.67
CA THR A 45 17.22 15.36 -18.50
C THR A 45 16.19 14.57 -17.71
N ARG A 46 14.91 14.71 -18.06
CA ARG A 46 13.80 13.97 -17.44
C ARG A 46 14.05 12.48 -17.67
N THR A 47 14.47 11.78 -16.60
CA THR A 47 14.65 10.32 -16.59
C THR A 47 13.28 9.68 -16.86
N PRO A 48 13.19 8.52 -17.55
CA PRO A 48 11.91 8.01 -18.05
C PRO A 48 10.89 7.97 -16.92
N ASP A 49 9.92 8.88 -17.01
CA ASP A 49 8.85 9.03 -16.05
C ASP A 49 8.09 7.70 -16.03
N CYS A 50 7.96 7.10 -14.84
CA CYS A 50 7.16 5.91 -14.66
C CYS A 50 5.78 6.13 -15.31
N PRO A 51 5.27 5.17 -16.09
CA PRO A 51 4.11 5.41 -16.94
C PRO A 51 2.97 5.99 -16.11
N GLU A 52 2.32 7.04 -16.62
CA GLU A 52 1.16 7.59 -15.93
C GLU A 52 0.10 6.49 -15.85
N ALA A 53 -0.24 6.11 -14.62
CA ALA A 53 -1.05 4.94 -14.30
C ALA A 53 -2.54 5.05 -14.72
N SER A 54 -2.91 6.03 -15.56
CA SER A 54 -4.33 6.36 -15.76
C SER A 54 -5.14 5.19 -16.32
N ASP A 55 -4.50 4.34 -17.12
CA ASP A 55 -5.18 3.29 -17.90
C ASP A 55 -4.77 1.87 -17.47
N MET A 56 -3.99 1.74 -16.38
CA MET A 56 -3.47 0.44 -15.91
C MET A 56 -3.63 0.29 -14.41
N ALA A 57 -3.91 -0.94 -13.97
CA ALA A 57 -3.85 -1.26 -12.56
C ALA A 57 -2.39 -1.23 -12.11
N SER A 58 -2.12 -0.65 -10.95
CA SER A 58 -0.76 -0.55 -10.43
C SER A 58 -0.70 -0.80 -8.94
N ILE A 59 0.40 -1.39 -8.48
CA ILE A 59 0.68 -1.59 -7.06
C ILE A 59 2.17 -1.40 -6.79
N PHE A 60 2.48 -0.70 -5.70
CA PHE A 60 3.84 -0.63 -5.18
C PHE A 60 4.15 -1.88 -4.35
N ILE A 61 5.18 -2.61 -4.74
CA ILE A 61 5.66 -3.80 -4.03
C ILE A 61 7.01 -3.45 -3.41
N SER A 62 7.08 -3.54 -2.08
CA SER A 62 8.31 -3.29 -1.33
C SER A 62 9.38 -4.33 -1.68
N ASN A 63 10.67 -3.96 -1.60
CA ASN A 63 11.79 -4.85 -1.96
C ASN A 63 11.90 -6.12 -1.08
N ASN A 64 11.21 -6.14 0.05
CA ASN A 64 11.15 -7.27 0.98
C ASN A 64 9.96 -8.19 0.74
N VAL A 65 9.17 -7.94 -0.30
CA VAL A 65 8.05 -8.78 -0.71
C VAL A 65 8.50 -9.62 -1.90
N GLU A 66 8.38 -10.93 -1.76
CA GLU A 66 8.46 -11.88 -2.86
C GLU A 66 7.07 -12.46 -3.08
N LEU A 67 6.43 -12.08 -4.19
CA LEU A 67 5.12 -12.65 -4.53
C LEU A 67 5.29 -14.09 -4.98
N GLU A 68 4.47 -14.98 -4.45
CA GLU A 68 4.48 -16.39 -4.83
C GLU A 68 4.01 -16.53 -6.28
N ALA A 69 4.92 -16.91 -7.17
CA ALA A 69 4.67 -17.14 -8.60
C ALA A 69 4.15 -18.56 -8.91
N SER A 70 4.07 -19.43 -7.91
CA SER A 70 3.77 -20.85 -8.06
C SER A 70 2.28 -21.17 -8.21
N ILE A 71 1.40 -20.18 -8.00
CA ILE A 71 -0.03 -20.34 -8.22
C ILE A 71 -0.30 -20.26 -9.72
N TYR A 72 -0.99 -21.28 -10.24
CA TYR A 72 -1.40 -21.33 -11.64
C TYR A 72 -2.24 -20.10 -11.97
N GLY A 73 -1.77 -19.26 -12.91
CA GLY A 73 -2.54 -18.11 -13.38
C GLY A 73 -2.10 -16.72 -12.94
N ILE A 74 -0.80 -16.53 -12.73
CA ILE A 74 -0.21 -15.22 -12.46
C ILE A 74 0.15 -14.51 -13.76
N VAL A 75 -0.21 -13.23 -13.86
CA VAL A 75 0.20 -12.34 -14.94
C VAL A 75 1.51 -11.64 -14.60
N SER A 76 2.41 -11.58 -15.58
CA SER A 76 3.57 -10.71 -15.48
C SER A 76 3.13 -9.25 -15.63
N PRO A 77 3.75 -8.31 -14.90
CA PRO A 77 3.47 -6.90 -15.13
C PRO A 77 3.90 -6.48 -16.55
N VAL A 78 3.08 -5.62 -17.17
CA VAL A 78 3.34 -5.04 -18.50
C VAL A 78 4.32 -3.87 -18.46
N GLY A 79 4.54 -3.33 -17.26
CA GLY A 79 5.53 -2.30 -16.99
C GLY A 79 5.98 -2.31 -15.54
N MET A 80 7.16 -1.75 -15.27
CA MET A 80 7.69 -1.59 -13.92
C MET A 80 8.38 -0.23 -13.77
N CYS A 81 8.23 0.38 -12.60
CA CYS A 81 8.94 1.58 -12.18
C CYS A 81 9.93 1.20 -11.08
N THR A 82 11.18 0.94 -11.48
CA THR A 82 12.25 0.47 -10.58
C THR A 82 13.05 1.59 -9.95
N THR A 83 12.75 2.85 -10.28
CA THR A 83 13.38 4.05 -9.69
C THR A 83 12.77 4.46 -8.36
N CYS A 84 11.77 3.72 -7.86
CA CYS A 84 11.18 3.99 -6.57
C CYS A 84 12.12 3.56 -5.45
N ARG A 85 12.32 4.44 -4.47
CA ARG A 85 13.05 4.04 -3.26
C ARG A 85 12.25 3.00 -2.47
N GLY A 86 12.87 1.86 -2.17
CA GLY A 86 12.32 0.84 -1.27
C GLY A 86 11.40 -0.20 -1.93
N GLY A 87 11.19 -0.14 -3.25
CA GLY A 87 10.32 -1.08 -3.95
C GLY A 87 10.24 -0.82 -5.43
N THR A 88 9.26 -1.44 -6.08
CA THR A 88 8.94 -1.26 -7.50
C THR A 88 7.44 -1.04 -7.64
N VAL A 89 7.01 -0.06 -8.46
CA VAL A 89 5.60 -0.01 -8.90
C VAL A 89 5.46 -0.91 -10.11
N ASN A 90 4.62 -1.92 -10.00
CA ASN A 90 4.28 -2.81 -11.09
C ASN A 90 2.96 -2.38 -11.72
N TYR A 91 2.89 -2.44 -13.05
CA TYR A 91 1.70 -2.13 -13.83
C TYR A 91 1.19 -3.40 -14.50
N TYR A 92 -0.12 -3.59 -14.47
CA TYR A 92 -0.77 -4.80 -14.95
C TYR A 92 -1.92 -4.44 -15.88
N ASP A 93 -2.13 -5.28 -16.90
CA ASP A 93 -3.37 -5.27 -17.66
C ASP A 93 -4.55 -5.63 -16.73
N SER A 94 -5.72 -5.06 -17.02
CA SER A 94 -6.94 -5.41 -16.30
C SER A 94 -7.30 -6.87 -16.53
N ALA A 95 -7.75 -7.56 -15.47
CA ALA A 95 -8.54 -8.77 -15.60
C ALA A 95 -9.77 -8.52 -16.50
N SER A 96 -10.18 -9.55 -17.22
CA SER A 96 -11.33 -9.51 -18.14
C SER A 96 -12.67 -9.48 -17.43
N THR A 97 -12.71 -9.90 -16.16
CA THR A 97 -13.92 -9.95 -15.33
C THR A 97 -13.70 -9.26 -13.98
N ALA A 98 -14.76 -8.62 -13.49
CA ALA A 98 -14.79 -8.05 -12.14
C ALA A 98 -14.90 -9.15 -11.07
N VAL A 99 -15.44 -10.31 -11.40
CA VAL A 99 -15.68 -11.40 -10.44
C VAL A 99 -14.48 -12.34 -10.46
N PRO A 100 -13.73 -12.47 -9.36
CA PRO A 100 -12.70 -13.48 -9.26
C PRO A 100 -13.30 -14.87 -9.35
N HIS A 101 -12.70 -15.73 -10.16
CA HIS A 101 -13.07 -17.14 -10.20
C HIS A 101 -11.88 -17.98 -9.73
N ALA A 102 -12.16 -18.99 -8.89
CA ALA A 102 -11.16 -19.96 -8.45
C ALA A 102 -10.45 -20.69 -9.63
N ILE A 103 -11.03 -20.64 -10.83
CA ILE A 103 -10.55 -21.24 -12.07
C ILE A 103 -10.33 -20.19 -13.18
N ALA A 104 -10.14 -18.92 -12.86
CA ALA A 104 -9.60 -17.94 -13.81
C ALA A 104 -8.08 -17.87 -13.62
N PRO A 105 -7.31 -18.88 -14.08
CA PRO A 105 -5.89 -18.68 -14.18
C PRO A 105 -5.68 -17.56 -15.20
N PHE A 106 -4.64 -16.76 -14.99
CA PHE A 106 -4.11 -15.74 -15.91
C PHE A 106 -4.62 -14.33 -15.67
N GLU A 107 -5.12 -14.00 -14.48
CA GLU A 107 -5.57 -12.64 -14.19
C GLU A 107 -5.06 -12.09 -12.85
N SER A 108 -4.40 -12.91 -12.01
CA SER A 108 -3.85 -12.44 -10.73
C SER A 108 -2.43 -11.91 -10.89
N ALA A 109 -2.07 -10.85 -10.16
CA ALA A 109 -0.73 -10.25 -10.17
C ALA A 109 0.26 -10.97 -9.23
N GLY A 110 -0.16 -12.08 -8.60
CA GLY A 110 0.58 -12.82 -7.60
C GLY A 110 -0.15 -12.89 -6.26
N SER A 111 0.43 -13.64 -5.31
CA SER A 111 -0.11 -13.74 -3.96
C SER A 111 0.98 -13.68 -2.90
N LEU A 112 0.58 -13.37 -1.67
CA LEU A 112 1.46 -13.34 -0.52
C LEU A 112 0.70 -13.84 0.71
N THR A 113 1.29 -14.80 1.44
CA THR A 113 0.73 -15.30 2.69
C THR A 113 1.42 -14.66 3.90
N ALA A 114 0.64 -14.38 4.94
CA ALA A 114 1.14 -13.89 6.22
C ALA A 114 2.11 -14.89 6.89
N MET A 115 2.14 -16.15 6.46
CA MET A 115 3.10 -17.14 6.95
C MET A 115 4.53 -16.84 6.49
N VAL A 116 4.69 -16.40 5.24
CA VAL A 116 5.98 -16.03 4.63
C VAL A 116 6.33 -14.57 4.94
N CYS A 117 5.31 -13.74 5.15
CA CYS A 117 5.40 -12.32 5.43
C CYS A 117 4.69 -11.98 6.76
N PRO A 118 5.28 -12.28 7.94
CA PRO A 118 4.59 -12.12 9.24
C PRO A 118 4.16 -10.69 9.55
N ASP A 119 4.94 -9.71 9.09
CA ASP A 119 4.65 -8.28 9.21
C ASP A 119 4.05 -7.74 7.90
N MET A 120 3.24 -8.56 7.21
CA MET A 120 2.53 -8.15 6.01
C MET A 120 1.67 -6.93 6.30
N CYS A 121 1.84 -5.90 5.47
CA CYS A 121 0.98 -4.75 5.45
C CYS A 121 0.51 -4.44 4.04
N ILE A 122 -0.77 -4.12 3.93
CA ILE A 122 -1.39 -3.61 2.72
C ILE A 122 -1.93 -2.23 3.02
N CYS A 123 -1.52 -1.20 2.28
CA CYS A 123 -2.14 0.12 2.37
C CYS A 123 -3.01 0.35 1.14
N ALA A 124 -4.25 0.77 1.39
CA ALA A 124 -5.22 1.12 0.37
C ALA A 124 -4.91 2.48 -0.26
N THR A 125 -5.55 2.74 -1.39
CA THR A 125 -5.46 4.03 -2.12
C THR A 125 -5.97 5.23 -1.34
N ASP A 126 -6.80 5.02 -0.32
CA ASP A 126 -7.26 6.07 0.61
C ASP A 126 -6.27 6.36 1.76
N GLY A 127 -5.15 5.63 1.81
CA GLY A 127 -4.10 5.75 2.83
C GLY A 127 -4.33 4.88 4.08
N THR A 128 -5.43 4.14 4.17
CA THR A 128 -5.67 3.21 5.28
C THR A 128 -4.79 1.98 5.12
N CYS A 129 -4.08 1.59 6.18
CA CYS A 129 -3.22 0.41 6.18
C CYS A 129 -3.80 -0.71 7.04
N TYR A 130 -3.62 -1.94 6.56
CA TYR A 130 -4.22 -3.15 7.09
C TYR A 130 -3.16 -4.20 7.37
N MET A 131 -3.35 -4.94 8.45
CA MET A 131 -2.54 -6.10 8.83
C MET A 131 -3.40 -7.36 8.84
N PRO A 132 -2.81 -8.53 8.54
CA PRO A 132 -3.55 -9.78 8.61
C PRO A 132 -3.97 -10.09 10.06
N THR A 133 -5.14 -10.68 10.23
CA THR A 133 -5.67 -11.10 11.54
C THR A 133 -4.98 -12.34 12.09
N ASP A 134 -4.40 -13.17 11.22
CA ASP A 134 -3.64 -14.37 11.57
C ASP A 134 -2.60 -14.72 10.48
N ARG A 135 -1.78 -15.75 10.72
CA ARG A 135 -0.67 -16.14 9.83
C ARG A 135 -1.08 -16.93 8.60
N LEU A 136 -2.34 -17.33 8.47
CA LEU A 136 -2.83 -18.13 7.34
C LEU A 136 -3.58 -17.29 6.32
N VAL A 137 -3.86 -16.02 6.65
CA VAL A 137 -4.40 -15.03 5.72
C VAL A 137 -3.44 -14.86 4.54
N THR A 138 -3.99 -14.99 3.34
CA THR A 138 -3.30 -14.83 2.06
C THR A 138 -3.97 -13.73 1.25
N ALA A 139 -3.16 -12.80 0.75
CA ALA A 139 -3.57 -11.76 -0.16
C ALA A 139 -3.22 -12.15 -1.60
N THR A 140 -4.22 -12.27 -2.46
CA THR A 140 -4.04 -12.41 -3.91
C THR A 140 -4.38 -11.10 -4.58
N LEU A 141 -3.47 -10.59 -5.41
CA LEU A 141 -3.61 -9.31 -6.09
C LEU A 141 -4.40 -9.48 -7.38
N TRP A 142 -5.49 -8.72 -7.55
CA TRP A 142 -6.38 -8.77 -8.71
C TRP A 142 -6.47 -7.41 -9.40
N PRO A 143 -5.67 -7.16 -10.46
CA PRO A 143 -5.77 -5.94 -11.24
C PRO A 143 -7.11 -5.88 -11.99
N TYR A 144 -7.86 -4.80 -11.83
CA TYR A 144 -9.12 -4.60 -12.56
C TYR A 144 -9.39 -3.13 -12.83
N CYS A 145 -9.93 -2.85 -14.03
CA CYS A 145 -10.35 -1.53 -14.46
C CYS A 145 -11.86 -1.49 -14.70
N SER A 146 -12.54 -0.48 -14.16
CA SER A 146 -13.96 -0.23 -14.38
C SER A 146 -14.22 1.26 -14.56
N GLY A 147 -14.97 1.61 -15.62
CA GLY A 147 -15.35 3.01 -15.86
C GLY A 147 -14.18 3.99 -16.01
N GLY A 148 -13.04 3.52 -16.52
CA GLY A 148 -11.81 4.34 -16.65
C GLY A 148 -11.03 4.51 -15.35
N THR A 149 -11.42 3.82 -14.27
CA THR A 149 -10.64 3.75 -13.03
C THR A 149 -10.02 2.37 -12.89
N CYS A 150 -8.70 2.31 -12.74
CA CYS A 150 -7.95 1.08 -12.55
C CYS A 150 -7.43 0.94 -11.12
N GLY A 151 -7.44 -0.27 -10.59
CA GLY A 151 -6.94 -0.56 -9.26
C GLY A 151 -6.48 -2.01 -9.12
N THR A 152 -5.71 -2.28 -8.06
CA THR A 152 -5.31 -3.64 -7.70
C THR A 152 -6.04 -4.03 -6.42
N TYR A 153 -7.00 -4.95 -6.56
CA TYR A 153 -7.86 -5.36 -5.46
C TYR A 153 -7.29 -6.58 -4.75
N VAL A 154 -7.53 -6.69 -3.44
CA VAL A 154 -7.03 -7.81 -2.64
C VAL A 154 -8.13 -8.84 -2.43
N LEU A 155 -7.92 -10.03 -2.99
CA LEU A 155 -8.69 -11.22 -2.68
C LEU A 155 -8.10 -11.86 -1.43
N ILE A 156 -8.96 -12.15 -0.47
CA ILE A 156 -8.58 -12.64 0.85
C ILE A 156 -8.95 -14.12 0.91
N THR A 157 -7.94 -14.97 1.02
CA THR A 157 -8.12 -16.39 1.32
C THR A 157 -7.63 -16.66 2.73
N ALA A 158 -8.44 -17.35 3.53
CA ALA A 158 -8.09 -17.71 4.90
C ALA A 158 -8.82 -19.00 5.32
N ASP A 159 -8.39 -19.61 6.43
CA ASP A 159 -9.00 -20.82 6.99
C ASP A 159 -10.41 -20.60 7.59
N SER A 160 -10.77 -19.34 7.84
CA SER A 160 -12.06 -18.93 8.41
C SER A 160 -12.61 -17.72 7.67
N ASP A 161 -13.93 -17.69 7.46
CA ASP A 161 -14.67 -16.55 6.91
C ASP A 161 -14.56 -15.27 7.75
N SER A 162 -14.14 -15.38 9.01
CA SER A 162 -13.92 -14.24 9.91
C SER A 162 -12.48 -13.72 9.91
N SER A 163 -11.58 -14.43 9.23
CA SER A 163 -10.17 -14.04 9.09
C SER A 163 -9.96 -13.17 7.85
N GLY A 164 -9.00 -12.26 7.92
CA GLY A 164 -8.63 -11.40 6.82
C GLY A 164 -7.71 -10.28 7.27
N PHE A 165 -8.09 -9.04 6.97
CA PHE A 165 -7.27 -7.86 7.18
C PHE A 165 -8.00 -6.85 8.06
N VAL A 166 -7.32 -6.35 9.09
CA VAL A 166 -7.85 -5.33 10.01
C VAL A 166 -7.03 -4.04 9.87
N ALA A 167 -7.71 -2.90 9.80
CA ALA A 167 -7.04 -1.61 9.75
C ALA A 167 -6.23 -1.37 11.04
N LEU A 168 -5.14 -0.60 10.95
CA LEU A 168 -4.34 -0.24 12.14
C LEU A 168 -5.12 0.53 13.22
N SER A 169 -6.18 1.23 12.82
CA SER A 169 -7.15 1.89 13.71
C SER A 169 -8.06 0.91 14.47
N GLY A 170 -8.04 -0.38 14.11
CA GLY A 170 -8.93 -1.44 14.59
C GLY A 170 -10.25 -1.57 13.81
N SER A 171 -10.48 -0.72 12.80
CA SER A 171 -11.65 -0.76 11.91
C SER A 171 -11.41 0.11 10.67
N PRO A 172 -11.86 -0.26 9.46
CA PRO A 172 -12.65 -1.45 9.12
C PRO A 172 -11.83 -2.76 9.10
N THR A 173 -12.55 -3.88 9.08
CA THR A 173 -12.00 -5.23 8.85
C THR A 173 -12.59 -5.74 7.53
N PHE A 174 -11.74 -6.33 6.69
CA PHE A 174 -12.13 -7.04 5.48
C PHE A 174 -11.82 -8.51 5.69
N THR A 175 -12.80 -9.39 5.55
CA THR A 175 -12.60 -10.84 5.73
C THR A 175 -12.78 -11.61 4.43
N SER A 176 -12.32 -12.85 4.40
CA SER A 176 -12.61 -13.76 3.29
C SER A 176 -14.12 -14.00 3.12
N GLY A 177 -14.87 -14.05 4.22
CA GLY A 177 -16.32 -14.21 4.22
C GLY A 177 -17.08 -13.05 3.58
N ASP A 178 -16.57 -11.82 3.72
CA ASP A 178 -17.19 -10.63 3.12
C ASP A 178 -17.17 -10.66 1.58
N GLN A 179 -16.27 -11.45 1.00
CA GLN A 179 -16.03 -11.52 -0.45
C GLN A 179 -16.85 -12.60 -1.16
N SER A 180 -17.47 -13.51 -0.41
CA SER A 180 -18.20 -14.66 -0.94
C SER A 180 -19.59 -14.75 -0.31
N PRO A 181 -20.61 -14.04 -0.84
CA PRO A 181 -21.98 -14.07 -0.29
C PRO A 181 -22.59 -15.48 -0.21
N SER A 182 -22.07 -16.40 -1.03
CA SER A 182 -22.37 -17.83 -1.04
C SER A 182 -21.10 -18.63 -1.31
N ILE A 183 -21.03 -19.86 -0.81
CA ILE A 183 -19.85 -20.74 -0.97
C ILE A 183 -19.50 -20.89 -2.46
N GLY A 184 -18.28 -20.46 -2.82
CA GLY A 184 -17.73 -20.59 -4.17
C GLY A 184 -18.16 -19.49 -5.15
N GLU A 185 -18.93 -18.49 -4.70
CA GLU A 185 -19.36 -17.35 -5.51
C GLU A 185 -18.77 -16.07 -4.93
N TYR A 186 -17.76 -15.52 -5.59
CA TYR A 186 -17.19 -14.22 -5.22
C TYR A 186 -18.07 -13.07 -5.71
N SER A 187 -18.11 -12.00 -4.93
CA SER A 187 -18.60 -10.70 -5.38
C SER A 187 -17.66 -10.08 -6.42
N PRO A 188 -18.12 -9.11 -7.23
CA PRO A 188 -17.25 -8.27 -8.03
C PRO A 188 -16.21 -7.54 -7.16
N VAL A 189 -14.95 -7.43 -7.60
CA VAL A 189 -13.90 -6.70 -6.88
C VAL A 189 -14.18 -5.20 -6.71
N THR A 190 -15.15 -4.67 -7.47
CA THR A 190 -15.63 -3.29 -7.33
C THR A 190 -16.56 -3.10 -6.13
N ASP A 191 -16.99 -4.18 -5.48
CA ASP A 191 -17.79 -4.12 -4.26
C ASP A 191 -16.94 -3.63 -3.06
N PRO A 192 -17.56 -3.02 -2.03
CA PRO A 192 -16.84 -2.51 -0.87
C PRO A 192 -16.23 -3.60 0.03
N SER A 193 -16.33 -4.88 -0.34
CA SER A 193 -15.73 -6.02 0.38
C SER A 193 -14.25 -6.25 0.05
N TYR A 194 -13.67 -5.42 -0.82
CA TYR A 194 -12.29 -5.58 -1.29
C TYR A 194 -11.44 -4.36 -0.91
N ILE A 195 -10.18 -4.62 -0.58
CA ILE A 195 -9.17 -3.57 -0.39
C ILE A 195 -8.64 -3.19 -1.77
N ASN A 196 -8.82 -1.93 -2.18
CA ASN A 196 -8.10 -1.37 -3.34
C ASN A 196 -6.69 -0.98 -2.91
N ALA A 197 -5.73 -1.89 -3.06
CA ALA A 197 -4.38 -1.77 -2.57
C ALA A 197 -3.54 -0.82 -3.43
N ALA A 198 -2.90 0.14 -2.77
CA ALA A 198 -1.85 0.96 -3.36
C ALA A 198 -0.47 0.33 -3.15
N THR A 199 -0.23 -0.30 -1.99
CA THR A 199 1.09 -0.80 -1.60
C THR A 199 1.02 -2.11 -0.82
N ILE A 200 2.04 -2.96 -0.96
CA ILE A 200 2.27 -4.13 -0.12
C ILE A 200 3.71 -4.16 0.43
N SER A 201 3.88 -4.59 1.69
CA SER A 201 5.17 -4.66 2.39
C SER A 201 5.24 -5.82 3.39
N CYS A 202 6.44 -6.32 3.65
CA CYS A 202 6.74 -7.23 4.77
C CYS A 202 7.48 -6.57 5.94
N GLU A 203 7.53 -5.23 5.99
CA GLU A 203 8.20 -4.45 7.05
C GLU A 203 7.19 -3.72 7.94
N GLY A 204 5.94 -4.19 7.97
CA GLY A 204 4.84 -3.55 8.67
C GLY A 204 4.26 -2.34 7.95
N CYS A 205 3.32 -1.67 8.61
CA CYS A 205 2.53 -0.59 8.03
C CYS A 205 3.19 0.79 8.18
N VAL A 206 4.37 0.93 7.61
CA VAL A 206 4.95 2.25 7.35
C VAL A 206 4.43 2.70 5.99
N PRO A 207 3.83 3.90 5.86
CA PRO A 207 3.42 4.41 4.55
C PRO A 207 4.65 4.48 3.62
N VAL A 208 4.69 3.58 2.65
CA VAL A 208 5.71 3.59 1.60
C VAL A 208 5.02 4.03 0.33
N SER A 209 5.50 5.10 -0.28
CA SER A 209 5.04 5.52 -1.61
C SER A 209 6.23 5.56 -2.54
N CYS A 210 6.03 5.36 -3.83
CA CYS A 210 7.08 5.61 -4.80
C CYS A 210 7.51 7.08 -4.75
N GLN A 211 8.59 7.36 -4.04
CA GLN A 211 9.31 8.60 -4.16
C GLN A 211 10.36 8.36 -5.23
N THR A 212 10.15 8.93 -6.42
CA THR A 212 11.18 8.92 -7.46
C THR A 212 12.38 9.67 -6.90
N THR A 213 13.53 9.01 -6.84
CA THR A 213 14.76 9.72 -6.54
C THR A 213 15.07 10.57 -7.76
N SER A 214 14.84 11.88 -7.66
CA SER A 214 15.46 12.81 -8.61
C SER A 214 16.97 12.54 -8.55
N PRO A 215 17.64 12.28 -9.69
CA PRO A 215 19.08 12.13 -9.73
C PRO A 215 19.78 13.39 -9.20
#